data_AF-A0A6A7LH80-F1
#
_entry.id   AF-A0A6A7LH80-F1
#
_cell.length_a   1.000
_cell.length_b   1.000
_cell.length_c   1.000
_cell.angle_alpha   90.00
_cell.angle_beta   90.00
_cell.angle_gamma   90.00
#
_symmetry.space_group_name_H-M   'P 1'
#
loop_
_entity.id
_entity.type
_entity.pdbx_description
1 polymer ?
#
loop_
_entity_poly.entity_id
_entity_poly.type
_entity_poly.pdbx_seq_one_letter_code
_entity_poly.pdbx_strand_id
1 'polypeptide(L)'
;MDYTELINMTRDYQLGDISSNDKALIYRIMNSEASSYRVASSKFRFRQQNSQDRNDYTILKRLIELRYIEENQEQRKIFGGSMIYRFTTHGLLYIFLNKLMYPPQLLLNYNVNSVLKTLVFQYFETKTISQGTARFYDAITEYLNECARLLIDQNSPPKSELESHARRENSLGYELDELIKFVAVKLALMYSESNLLTISSALVENDSARVTLYELESSMKSLIASDRKFMHLLEKTKTEFDEIR
;
A
#
# COMPACT_ATOMS: atom_id res chain seq x y z
N MET A 1 -3.21 8.24 17.57
CA MET A 1 -3.61 7.02 16.85
C MET A 1 -2.72 5.88 17.35
N ASP A 2 -3.16 4.62 17.30
CA ASP A 2 -2.35 3.49 17.82
C ASP A 2 -1.63 2.75 16.69
N TYR A 3 -0.30 2.90 16.65
CA TYR A 3 0.58 2.23 15.68
C TYR A 3 1.36 1.07 16.29
N THR A 4 1.14 0.74 17.56
CA THR A 4 1.97 -0.18 18.35
C THR A 4 2.04 -1.56 17.70
N GLU A 5 0.90 -2.09 17.25
CA GLU A 5 0.84 -3.40 16.58
C GLU A 5 1.64 -3.40 15.26
N LEU A 6 1.47 -2.36 14.43
CA LEU A 6 2.18 -2.21 13.16
C LEU A 6 3.69 -2.11 13.37
N ILE A 7 4.12 -1.29 14.33
CA ILE A 7 5.52 -1.09 14.67
C ILE A 7 6.16 -2.42 15.12
N ASN A 8 5.48 -3.16 16.01
CA ASN A 8 5.97 -4.45 16.47
C ASN A 8 6.09 -5.49 15.36
N MET A 9 5.11 -5.55 14.43
CA MET A 9 5.13 -6.48 13.30
C MET A 9 6.23 -6.18 12.27
N THR A 10 6.78 -4.98 12.27
CA THR A 10 7.75 -4.52 11.26
C THR A 10 9.18 -4.42 11.79
N ARG A 11 9.37 -4.66 13.09
CA ARG A 11 10.65 -4.54 13.81
C ARG A 11 11.75 -5.49 13.33
N ASP A 12 11.36 -6.66 12.85
CA ASP A 12 12.28 -7.67 12.32
C ASP A 12 12.39 -7.63 10.79
N TYR A 13 11.80 -6.62 10.15
CA TYR A 13 11.91 -6.43 8.72
C TYR A 13 13.36 -6.16 8.34
N GLN A 14 13.90 -7.02 7.49
CA GLN A 14 15.19 -6.83 6.84
C GLN A 14 14.99 -6.79 5.32
N LEU A 15 15.62 -5.82 4.68
CA LEU A 15 15.60 -5.73 3.23
C LEU A 15 16.47 -6.85 2.66
N GLY A 16 15.83 -7.86 2.06
CA GLY A 16 16.51 -8.97 1.42
C GLY A 16 17.13 -8.55 0.08
N ASP A 17 18.13 -9.29 -0.37
CA ASP A 17 18.66 -9.14 -1.73
C ASP A 17 17.64 -9.73 -2.73
N ILE A 18 17.12 -8.86 -3.60
CA ILE A 18 16.05 -9.18 -4.55
C ILE A 18 16.59 -9.05 -5.98
N SER A 19 16.70 -10.19 -6.64
CA SER A 19 17.13 -10.29 -8.04
C SER A 19 16.05 -9.82 -9.03
N SER A 20 16.43 -9.56 -10.28
CA SER A 20 15.47 -9.22 -11.35
C SER A 20 14.39 -10.29 -11.55
N ASN A 21 14.73 -11.58 -11.36
CA ASN A 21 13.78 -12.68 -11.47
C ASN A 21 12.76 -12.67 -10.32
N ASP A 22 13.18 -12.29 -9.11
CA ASP A 22 12.25 -12.10 -7.99
C ASP A 22 11.27 -10.98 -8.28
N LYS A 23 11.77 -9.82 -8.77
CA LYS A 23 10.93 -8.68 -9.13
C LYS A 23 9.88 -9.09 -10.17
N ALA A 24 10.28 -9.83 -11.20
CA ALA A 24 9.37 -10.34 -12.21
C ALA A 24 8.27 -11.25 -11.62
N LEU A 25 8.60 -12.11 -10.65
CA LEU A 25 7.60 -12.90 -9.95
C LEU A 25 6.70 -12.03 -9.06
N ILE A 26 7.25 -11.08 -8.30
CA ILE A 26 6.47 -10.13 -7.49
C ILE A 26 5.45 -9.38 -8.36
N TYR A 27 5.85 -8.88 -9.54
CA TYR A 27 4.93 -8.27 -10.50
C TYR A 27 3.83 -9.22 -10.97
N ARG A 28 4.14 -10.50 -11.22
CA ARG A 28 3.12 -11.50 -11.57
C ARG A 28 2.14 -11.75 -10.43
N ILE A 29 2.59 -11.77 -9.17
CA ILE A 29 1.72 -11.94 -7.99
C ILE A 29 0.84 -10.69 -7.78
N MET A 30 1.40 -9.48 -7.92
CA MET A 30 0.61 -8.24 -7.77
C MET A 30 -0.53 -8.14 -8.77
N ASN A 31 -0.28 -8.54 -10.01
CA ASN A 31 -1.23 -8.44 -11.12
C ASN A 31 -2.10 -9.70 -11.30
N SER A 32 -1.94 -10.72 -10.47
CA SER A 32 -2.80 -11.90 -10.54
C SER A 32 -4.18 -11.62 -9.94
N GLU A 33 -5.15 -12.46 -10.31
CA GLU A 33 -6.51 -12.33 -9.79
C GLU A 33 -6.52 -12.46 -8.25
N ALA A 34 -7.22 -11.53 -7.60
CA ALA A 34 -7.22 -11.35 -6.14
C ALA A 34 -5.81 -11.21 -5.51
N SER A 35 -4.81 -10.80 -6.31
CA SER A 35 -3.39 -10.74 -5.92
C SER A 35 -2.89 -12.04 -5.28
N SER A 36 -3.42 -13.15 -5.80
CA SER A 36 -3.14 -14.51 -5.37
C SER A 36 -2.50 -15.29 -6.52
N TYR A 37 -1.27 -15.77 -6.34
CA TYR A 37 -0.56 -16.47 -7.41
C TYR A 37 -0.73 -17.97 -7.25
N ARG A 38 -1.30 -18.61 -8.27
CA ARG A 38 -1.58 -20.05 -8.26
C ARG A 38 -0.46 -20.81 -8.94
N VAL A 39 0.11 -21.78 -8.23
CA VAL A 39 0.98 -22.80 -8.80
C VAL A 39 0.28 -24.13 -8.72
N ALA A 40 0.11 -24.80 -9.86
CA ALA A 40 -0.44 -26.15 -9.89
C ALA A 40 0.48 -27.09 -9.08
N SER A 41 -0.05 -27.86 -8.12
CA SER A 41 0.82 -28.78 -7.39
C SER A 41 1.36 -29.86 -8.32
N SER A 42 2.64 -30.15 -8.16
CA SER A 42 3.41 -31.12 -8.93
C SER A 42 2.99 -32.58 -8.70
N LYS A 43 2.05 -32.87 -7.78
CA LYS A 43 1.67 -34.26 -7.46
C LYS A 43 0.94 -34.99 -8.60
N PHE A 44 0.52 -34.31 -9.67
CA PHE A 44 -0.26 -34.91 -10.76
C PHE A 44 0.29 -34.71 -12.19
N ARG A 45 1.50 -34.16 -12.39
CA ARG A 45 2.06 -34.01 -13.76
C ARG A 45 3.47 -34.57 -13.89
N PHE A 46 3.54 -35.85 -14.25
CA PHE A 46 4.75 -36.54 -14.72
C PHE A 46 5.08 -36.26 -16.20
N ARG A 47 4.47 -35.26 -16.84
CA ARG A 47 4.77 -34.88 -18.23
C ARG A 47 5.00 -33.38 -18.32
N GLN A 48 6.26 -33.03 -18.61
CA GLN A 48 6.77 -31.69 -18.95
C GLN A 48 6.51 -30.61 -17.88
N GLN A 49 7.34 -30.60 -16.82
CA GLN A 49 7.60 -29.33 -16.13
C GLN A 49 8.43 -28.47 -17.08
N ASN A 50 7.89 -27.33 -17.49
CA ASN A 50 8.67 -26.33 -18.21
C ASN A 50 9.82 -25.87 -17.31
N SER A 51 10.99 -25.56 -17.88
CA SER A 51 12.14 -25.01 -17.13
C SER A 51 11.76 -23.78 -16.29
N GLN A 52 10.76 -23.03 -16.76
CA GLN A 52 10.17 -21.87 -16.09
C GLN A 52 9.49 -22.23 -14.74
N ASP A 53 8.75 -23.34 -14.66
CA ASP A 53 8.02 -23.74 -13.44
C ASP A 53 8.97 -24.15 -12.31
N ARG A 54 10.12 -24.75 -12.66
CA ARG A 54 11.18 -25.09 -11.69
C ARG A 54 11.88 -23.84 -11.16
N ASN A 55 12.11 -22.85 -12.02
CA ASN A 55 12.71 -21.57 -11.62
C ASN A 55 11.77 -20.81 -10.67
N ASP A 56 10.48 -20.76 -11.00
CA ASP A 56 9.46 -20.12 -10.16
C ASP A 56 9.38 -20.75 -8.77
N TYR A 57 9.50 -22.07 -8.63
CA TYR A 57 9.48 -22.72 -7.33
C TYR A 57 10.65 -22.30 -6.42
N THR A 58 11.86 -22.18 -6.98
CA THR A 58 13.04 -21.70 -6.25
C THR A 58 12.87 -20.25 -5.81
N ILE A 59 12.34 -19.39 -6.71
CA ILE A 59 12.06 -17.98 -6.41
C ILE A 59 10.99 -17.86 -5.33
N LEU A 60 9.89 -18.63 -5.42
CA LEU A 60 8.83 -18.68 -4.40
C LEU A 60 9.40 -19.09 -3.04
N LYS A 61 10.20 -20.16 -2.99
CA LYS A 61 10.82 -20.61 -1.74
C LYS A 61 11.67 -19.50 -1.11
N ARG A 62 12.48 -18.80 -1.91
CA ARG A 62 13.28 -17.67 -1.44
C ARG A 62 12.40 -16.51 -0.94
N LEU A 63 11.34 -16.14 -1.66
CA LEU A 63 10.42 -15.08 -1.23
C LEU A 63 9.67 -15.45 0.07
N ILE A 64 9.41 -16.74 0.32
CA ILE A 64 8.88 -17.24 1.61
C ILE A 64 9.94 -17.16 2.72
N GLU A 65 11.19 -17.55 2.42
CA GLU A 65 12.31 -17.45 3.37
C GLU A 65 12.56 -15.98 3.77
N LEU A 66 12.44 -15.05 2.83
CA LEU A 66 12.45 -13.59 3.07
C LEU A 66 11.15 -13.05 3.69
N ARG A 67 10.15 -13.92 3.89
CA ARG A 67 8.82 -13.60 4.42
C ARG A 67 8.05 -12.57 3.61
N TYR A 68 8.32 -12.40 2.31
CA TYR A 68 7.58 -11.46 1.47
C TYR A 68 6.25 -12.04 0.99
N ILE A 69 6.17 -13.36 0.88
CA ILE A 69 4.95 -14.07 0.52
C ILE A 69 4.74 -15.25 1.47
N GLU A 70 3.50 -15.72 1.54
CA GLU A 70 3.12 -16.92 2.29
C GLU A 70 2.10 -17.76 1.50
N GLU A 71 1.99 -19.03 1.87
CA GLU A 71 0.96 -19.92 1.34
C GLU A 71 -0.39 -19.63 2.00
N ASN A 72 -1.39 -19.30 1.19
CA ASN A 72 -2.77 -19.14 1.63
C ASN A 72 -3.43 -20.51 1.88
N GLN A 73 -3.33 -20.99 3.11
CA GLN A 73 -3.81 -22.32 3.50
C GLN A 73 -5.34 -22.47 3.42
N GLU A 74 -6.10 -21.39 3.57
CA GLU A 74 -7.57 -21.42 3.52
C GLU A 74 -8.07 -21.76 2.12
N GLN A 75 -7.48 -21.13 1.10
CA GLN A 75 -7.86 -21.37 -0.30
C GLN A 75 -7.33 -22.70 -0.84
N ARG A 76 -6.27 -23.26 -0.23
CA ARG A 76 -5.75 -24.60 -0.59
C ARG A 76 -6.80 -25.72 -0.41
N LYS A 77 -7.71 -25.58 0.57
CA LYS A 77 -8.80 -26.55 0.81
C LYS A 77 -9.88 -26.50 -0.26
N ILE A 78 -10.09 -25.33 -0.85
CA ILE A 78 -11.17 -25.09 -1.83
C ILE A 78 -10.72 -25.47 -3.24
N PHE A 79 -9.46 -25.19 -3.61
CA PHE A 79 -8.95 -25.33 -4.98
C PHE A 79 -8.12 -26.60 -5.23
N GLY A 80 -8.49 -27.71 -4.59
CA GLY A 80 -8.16 -29.07 -5.02
C GLY A 80 -6.71 -29.27 -5.50
N GLY A 81 -5.72 -28.95 -4.66
CA GLY A 81 -4.32 -29.24 -4.95
C GLY A 81 -3.56 -28.17 -5.74
N SER A 82 -4.02 -26.92 -5.82
CA SER A 82 -3.18 -25.79 -6.21
C SER A 82 -2.64 -25.07 -4.97
N MET A 83 -1.36 -24.66 -5.01
CA MET A 83 -0.79 -23.78 -3.98
C MET A 83 -1.08 -22.34 -4.37
N ILE A 84 -1.56 -21.55 -3.42
CA ILE A 84 -1.91 -20.15 -3.65
C ILE A 84 -1.02 -19.30 -2.75
N TYR A 85 -0.28 -18.38 -3.35
CA TYR A 85 0.64 -17.49 -2.66
C TYR A 85 0.05 -16.08 -2.56
N ARG A 86 0.23 -15.43 -1.41
CA ARG A 86 -0.18 -14.04 -1.15
C ARG A 86 0.95 -13.26 -0.48
N PHE A 87 0.94 -11.94 -0.57
CA PHE A 87 1.88 -11.07 0.14
C PHE A 87 1.62 -11.08 1.64
N THR A 88 2.71 -10.97 2.40
CA THR A 88 2.69 -10.68 3.83
C THR A 88 2.77 -9.16 4.06
N THR A 89 2.76 -8.75 5.33
CA THR A 89 3.13 -7.38 5.76
C THR A 89 4.48 -6.94 5.20
N HIS A 90 5.52 -7.79 5.30
CA HIS A 90 6.86 -7.51 4.77
C HIS A 90 6.84 -7.39 3.23
N GLY A 91 6.07 -8.22 2.54
CA GLY A 91 5.92 -8.13 1.09
C GLY A 91 5.27 -6.83 0.63
N LEU A 92 4.22 -6.39 1.32
CA LEU A 92 3.57 -5.11 1.03
C LEU A 92 4.50 -3.92 1.30
N LEU A 93 5.25 -3.94 2.41
CA LEU A 93 6.25 -2.90 2.69
C LEU A 93 7.34 -2.84 1.63
N TYR A 94 7.80 -3.99 1.13
CA TYR A 94 8.75 -4.04 0.02
C TYR A 94 8.19 -3.34 -1.22
N ILE A 95 6.93 -3.63 -1.57
CA ILE A 95 6.25 -3.01 -2.72
C ILE A 95 6.19 -1.48 -2.56
N PHE A 96 5.76 -1.01 -1.39
CA PHE A 96 5.60 0.42 -1.13
C PHE A 96 6.95 1.15 -1.05
N LEU A 97 7.94 0.59 -0.35
CA LEU A 97 9.29 1.16 -0.24
C LEU A 97 9.94 1.38 -1.61
N ASN A 98 9.74 0.45 -2.54
CA ASN A 98 10.34 0.50 -3.87
C ASN A 98 9.47 1.22 -4.91
N LYS A 99 8.34 1.81 -4.49
CA LYS A 99 7.36 2.46 -5.39
C LYS A 99 7.02 1.60 -6.61
N LEU A 100 6.86 0.28 -6.41
CA LEU A 100 6.50 -0.59 -7.54
C LEU A 100 5.11 -0.19 -8.03
N MET A 101 4.91 -0.11 -9.35
CA MET A 101 3.58 0.12 -9.90
C MET A 101 2.66 -1.05 -9.55
N TYR A 102 1.59 -0.78 -8.80
CA TYR A 102 0.58 -1.77 -8.44
C TYR A 102 -0.83 -1.28 -8.84
N PRO A 103 -1.74 -2.21 -9.16
CA PRO A 103 -3.13 -1.87 -9.40
C PRO A 103 -3.84 -1.50 -8.08
N PRO A 104 -4.86 -0.62 -8.11
CA PRO A 104 -5.68 -0.32 -6.92
C PRO A 104 -6.24 -1.54 -6.19
N GLN A 105 -6.52 -2.60 -6.94
CA GLN A 105 -7.00 -3.87 -6.42
C GLN A 105 -6.05 -4.48 -5.39
N LEU A 106 -4.73 -4.21 -5.47
CA LEU A 106 -3.79 -4.65 -4.44
C LEU A 106 -4.19 -4.11 -3.07
N LEU A 107 -4.54 -2.82 -2.96
CA LEU A 107 -4.95 -2.22 -1.69
C LEU A 107 -6.24 -2.86 -1.16
N LEU A 108 -7.20 -3.12 -2.05
CA LEU A 108 -8.48 -3.72 -1.69
C LEU A 108 -8.33 -5.18 -1.22
N ASN A 109 -7.51 -5.97 -1.91
CA ASN A 109 -7.30 -7.40 -1.60
C ASN A 109 -6.60 -7.61 -0.25
N TYR A 110 -5.82 -6.63 0.20
CA TYR A 110 -5.09 -6.67 1.46
C TYR A 110 -5.62 -5.67 2.49
N ASN A 111 -6.88 -5.23 2.38
CA ASN A 111 -7.47 -4.21 3.26
C ASN A 111 -7.49 -4.59 4.76
N VAL A 112 -7.47 -5.90 5.07
CA VAL A 112 -7.39 -6.43 6.44
C VAL A 112 -5.96 -6.68 6.91
N ASN A 113 -4.95 -6.60 6.03
CA ASN A 113 -3.55 -6.70 6.44
C ASN A 113 -3.20 -5.51 7.35
N SER A 114 -2.45 -5.76 8.43
CA SER A 114 -2.14 -4.75 9.44
C SER A 114 -1.52 -3.46 8.88
N VAL A 115 -0.68 -3.54 7.83
CA VAL A 115 -0.10 -2.35 7.18
C VAL A 115 -1.19 -1.50 6.55
N LEU A 116 -2.04 -2.07 5.71
CA LEU A 116 -3.05 -1.31 4.99
C LEU A 116 -4.24 -0.94 5.88
N LYS A 117 -4.61 -1.82 6.82
CA LYS A 117 -5.63 -1.53 7.82
C LYS A 117 -5.26 -0.28 8.62
N THR A 118 -4.02 -0.21 9.09
CA THR A 118 -3.53 0.91 9.90
C THR A 118 -3.13 2.11 9.05
N LEU A 119 -2.49 1.97 7.90
CA LEU A 119 -2.03 3.15 7.15
C LEU A 119 -3.10 3.74 6.22
N VAL A 120 -4.06 2.95 5.73
CA VAL A 120 -5.03 3.40 4.71
C VAL A 120 -6.46 3.27 5.20
N PHE A 121 -6.90 2.05 5.51
CA PHE A 121 -8.31 1.76 5.74
C PHE A 121 -8.83 2.23 7.10
N GLN A 122 -7.97 2.73 7.99
CA GLN A 122 -8.44 3.49 9.16
C GLN A 122 -8.90 4.91 8.80
N TYR A 123 -8.42 5.46 7.69
CA TYR A 123 -8.70 6.84 7.26
C TYR A 123 -9.61 6.95 6.05
N PHE A 124 -9.73 5.88 5.26
CA PHE A 124 -10.53 5.86 4.06
C PHE A 124 -11.50 4.68 4.08
N GLU A 125 -12.71 4.92 3.57
CA GLU A 125 -13.66 3.87 3.28
C GLU A 125 -13.23 3.07 2.05
N THR A 126 -13.55 1.77 2.03
CA THR A 126 -13.24 0.88 0.90
C THR A 126 -13.81 1.40 -0.42
N LYS A 127 -14.97 2.09 -0.38
CA LYS A 127 -15.59 2.71 -1.55
C LYS A 127 -14.72 3.81 -2.14
N THR A 128 -14.11 4.65 -1.29
CA THR A 128 -13.18 5.70 -1.72
C THR A 128 -11.94 5.11 -2.37
N ILE A 129 -11.38 4.07 -1.75
CA ILE A 129 -10.21 3.35 -2.28
C ILE A 129 -10.54 2.54 -3.53
N SER A 130 -11.79 2.16 -3.80
CA SER A 130 -12.11 1.40 -5.02
C SER A 130 -12.46 2.27 -6.22
N GLN A 131 -12.94 3.49 -5.98
CA GLN A 131 -13.34 4.45 -7.02
C GLN A 131 -12.36 5.62 -7.15
N GLY A 132 -11.19 5.54 -6.50
CA GLY A 132 -10.15 6.55 -6.56
C GLY A 132 -9.71 6.87 -7.99
N THR A 133 -9.37 8.14 -8.25
CA THR A 133 -8.73 8.55 -9.51
C THR A 133 -7.24 8.22 -9.49
N ALA A 134 -6.58 8.24 -10.65
CA ALA A 134 -5.13 8.03 -10.73
C ALA A 134 -4.37 9.01 -9.81
N ARG A 135 -4.77 10.28 -9.82
CA ARG A 135 -4.19 11.34 -8.99
C ARG A 135 -4.37 11.09 -7.49
N PHE A 136 -5.52 10.55 -7.08
CA PHE A 136 -5.72 10.09 -5.71
C PHE A 136 -4.75 8.96 -5.36
N TYR A 137 -4.64 7.93 -6.20
CA TYR A 137 -3.71 6.81 -5.93
C TYR A 137 -2.25 7.24 -5.93
N ASP A 138 -1.85 8.22 -6.74
CA ASP A 138 -0.50 8.77 -6.70
C ASP A 138 -0.20 9.38 -5.33
N ALA A 139 -1.15 10.11 -4.74
CA ALA A 139 -1.01 10.67 -3.40
C ALA A 139 -0.92 9.56 -2.32
N ILE A 140 -1.74 8.52 -2.43
CA ILE A 140 -1.70 7.36 -1.51
C ILE A 140 -0.40 6.56 -1.67
N THR A 141 0.10 6.40 -2.89
CA THR A 141 1.34 5.67 -3.19
C THR A 141 2.56 6.40 -2.64
N GLU A 142 2.60 7.72 -2.79
CA GLU A 142 3.67 8.55 -2.19
C GLU A 142 3.64 8.46 -0.66
N TYR A 143 2.45 8.54 -0.05
CA TYR A 143 2.27 8.39 1.38
C TYR A 143 2.74 7.03 1.89
N LEU A 144 2.31 5.93 1.26
CA LEU A 144 2.72 4.58 1.64
C LEU A 144 4.22 4.37 1.49
N ASN A 145 4.86 5.02 0.52
CA ASN A 145 6.30 4.99 0.37
C ASN A 145 7.02 5.63 1.56
N GLU A 146 6.61 6.84 1.96
CA GLU A 146 7.22 7.53 3.10
C GLU A 146 6.96 6.77 4.41
N CYS A 147 5.76 6.23 4.63
CA CYS A 147 5.49 5.37 5.77
C CYS A 147 6.39 4.12 5.78
N ALA A 148 6.57 3.48 4.63
CA ALA A 148 7.43 2.31 4.51
C ALA A 148 8.89 2.63 4.83
N ARG A 149 9.39 3.81 4.42
CA ARG A 149 10.74 4.27 4.79
C ARG A 149 10.86 4.45 6.30
N LEU A 150 9.95 5.17 6.94
CA LEU A 150 9.98 5.37 8.39
C LEU A 150 9.94 4.06 9.18
N LEU A 151 9.05 3.14 8.76
CA LEU A 151 8.90 1.82 9.37
C LEU A 151 10.12 0.92 9.18
N ILE A 152 10.99 1.19 8.21
CA ILE A 152 12.22 0.42 7.98
C ILE A 152 13.42 1.10 8.64
N ASP A 153 13.47 2.44 8.63
CA ASP A 153 14.54 3.22 9.23
C ASP A 153 14.62 3.02 10.75
N GLN A 154 13.50 2.72 11.42
CA GLN A 154 13.50 2.33 12.83
C GLN A 154 14.31 1.04 13.12
N ASN A 155 14.51 0.18 12.13
CA ASN A 155 15.28 -1.06 12.28
C ASN A 155 16.80 -0.82 12.16
N SER A 156 17.21 0.38 11.74
CA SER A 156 18.62 0.76 11.74
C SER A 156 19.14 0.91 13.18
N PRO A 157 20.41 0.56 13.46
CA PRO A 157 20.99 0.69 14.79
C PRO A 157 20.84 2.13 15.31
N PRO A 158 20.55 2.33 16.61
CA PRO A 158 20.35 3.65 17.18
C PRO A 158 21.60 4.49 16.99
N LYS A 159 21.42 5.77 16.66
CA LYS A 159 22.55 6.70 16.41
C LYS A 159 23.26 7.09 17.72
N SER A 160 22.62 6.86 18.87
CA SER A 160 23.20 7.11 20.21
C SER A 160 22.67 6.13 21.25
N GLU A 161 23.46 5.87 22.30
CA GLU A 161 23.09 5.02 23.45
C GLU A 161 21.97 5.62 24.32
N LEU A 162 21.62 6.90 24.11
CA LEU A 162 20.61 7.65 24.87
C LEU A 162 19.18 7.52 24.30
N GLU A 163 19.03 6.97 23.10
CA GLU A 163 17.71 6.70 22.50
C GLU A 163 17.16 5.37 23.04
N SER A 164 16.32 5.45 24.08
CA SER A 164 15.58 4.26 24.52
C SER A 164 14.58 3.81 23.44
N HIS A 165 14.38 2.50 23.30
CA HIS A 165 13.45 1.94 22.32
C HIS A 165 12.04 2.54 22.40
N ALA A 166 11.51 2.76 23.61
CA ALA A 166 10.20 3.35 23.80
C ALA A 166 10.09 4.81 23.28
N ARG A 167 11.17 5.60 23.36
CA ARG A 167 11.21 6.96 22.79
C ARG A 167 11.16 6.93 21.27
N ARG A 168 11.84 5.96 20.66
CA ARG A 168 11.87 5.78 19.20
C ARG A 168 10.51 5.31 18.66
N GLU A 169 9.86 4.37 19.34
CA GLU A 169 8.52 3.89 18.98
C GLU A 169 7.49 5.04 19.09
N ASN A 170 7.56 5.86 20.14
CA ASN A 170 6.70 7.03 20.28
C ASN A 170 6.97 8.10 19.20
N SER A 171 8.25 8.36 18.87
CA SER A 171 8.61 9.28 17.77
C SER A 171 8.06 8.80 16.44
N LEU A 172 8.25 7.51 16.13
CA LEU A 172 7.75 6.92 14.89
C LEU A 172 6.22 6.98 14.79
N GLY A 173 5.51 6.68 15.87
CA GLY A 173 4.06 6.83 15.92
C GLY A 173 3.60 8.27 15.66
N TYR A 174 4.33 9.26 16.18
CA TYR A 174 4.08 10.66 15.90
C TYR A 174 4.36 11.03 14.43
N GLU A 175 5.49 10.59 13.89
CA GLU A 175 5.86 10.87 12.48
C GLU A 175 4.86 10.25 11.49
N LEU A 176 4.36 9.04 11.76
CA LEU A 176 3.29 8.42 10.96
C LEU A 176 1.97 9.19 11.06
N ASP A 177 1.63 9.74 12.23
CA ASP A 177 0.48 10.61 12.46
C ASP A 177 0.58 11.92 11.67
N GLU A 178 1.76 12.54 11.65
CA GLU A 178 2.01 13.76 10.87
C GLU A 178 1.93 13.51 9.35
N LEU A 179 2.45 12.38 8.86
CA LEU A 179 2.36 12.03 7.45
C LEU A 179 0.92 11.93 6.96
N ILE A 180 0.03 11.29 7.72
CA ILE A 180 -1.37 11.18 7.30
C ILE A 180 -2.09 12.53 7.33
N LYS A 181 -1.79 13.40 8.30
CA LYS A 181 -2.33 14.77 8.35
C LYS A 181 -1.91 15.58 7.14
N PHE A 182 -0.63 15.50 6.76
CA PHE A 182 -0.12 16.14 5.56
C PHE A 182 -0.88 15.66 4.31
N VAL A 183 -1.12 14.35 4.19
CA VAL A 183 -1.90 13.77 3.08
C VAL A 183 -3.35 14.26 3.11
N ALA A 184 -3.97 14.34 4.28
CA ALA A 184 -5.33 14.85 4.41
C ALA A 184 -5.46 16.28 3.88
N VAL A 185 -4.54 17.17 4.29
CA VAL A 185 -4.48 18.55 3.81
C VAL A 185 -4.17 18.59 2.31
N LYS A 186 -3.21 17.79 1.84
CA LYS A 186 -2.87 17.68 0.42
C LYS A 186 -4.08 17.29 -0.42
N LEU A 187 -4.85 16.29 0.01
CA LEU A 187 -6.07 15.85 -0.67
C LEU A 187 -7.16 16.94 -0.63
N ALA A 188 -7.37 17.59 0.51
CA ALA A 188 -8.35 18.68 0.62
C ALA A 188 -8.02 19.85 -0.33
N LEU A 189 -6.74 20.24 -0.43
CA LEU A 189 -6.28 21.26 -1.38
C LEU A 189 -6.40 20.75 -2.82
N MET A 190 -5.98 19.52 -3.08
CA MET A 190 -5.99 18.86 -4.39
C MET A 190 -7.37 18.88 -5.05
N TYR A 191 -8.41 18.64 -4.26
CA TYR A 191 -9.82 18.59 -4.69
C TYR A 191 -10.60 19.87 -4.36
N SER A 192 -9.91 20.96 -4.07
CA SER A 192 -10.52 22.30 -4.03
C SER A 192 -10.92 22.73 -5.44
N GLU A 193 -12.01 23.50 -5.54
CA GLU A 193 -12.57 23.91 -6.83
C GLU A 193 -11.54 24.61 -7.74
N SER A 194 -10.76 25.52 -7.15
CA SER A 194 -9.72 26.28 -7.83
C SER A 194 -8.66 25.38 -8.48
N ASN A 195 -8.27 24.30 -7.80
CA ASN A 195 -7.27 23.37 -8.31
C ASN A 195 -7.82 22.44 -9.39
N LEU A 196 -9.10 22.05 -9.32
CA LEU A 196 -9.74 21.26 -10.38
C LEU A 196 -9.79 22.00 -11.72
N LEU A 197 -10.13 23.29 -11.68
CA LEU A 197 -10.17 24.16 -12.88
C LEU A 197 -8.78 24.42 -13.45
N THR A 198 -7.78 24.62 -12.59
CA THR A 198 -6.39 24.87 -13.01
C THR A 198 -5.78 23.66 -13.71
N ILE A 199 -6.06 22.45 -13.23
CA ILE A 199 -5.42 21.25 -13.75
C ILE A 199 -6.07 20.76 -15.03
N SER A 200 -7.40 20.81 -15.09
CA SER A 200 -8.13 20.53 -16.32
C SER A 200 -7.74 21.49 -17.45
N SER A 201 -7.38 22.75 -17.16
CA SER A 201 -6.90 23.69 -18.17
C SER A 201 -5.42 23.52 -18.54
N ALA A 202 -4.56 23.09 -17.62
CA ALA A 202 -3.12 22.96 -17.85
C ALA A 202 -2.70 21.64 -18.54
N LEU A 203 -3.42 20.55 -18.30
CA LEU A 203 -3.00 19.22 -18.75
C LEU A 203 -3.51 18.83 -20.14
N VAL A 204 -4.55 19.48 -20.64
CA VAL A 204 -5.27 19.02 -21.83
C VAL A 204 -5.64 20.22 -22.69
N GLU A 205 -5.20 20.23 -23.95
CA GLU A 205 -5.52 21.29 -24.91
C GLU A 205 -6.91 21.10 -25.56
N ASN A 206 -7.43 19.87 -25.55
CA ASN A 206 -8.73 19.52 -26.13
C ASN A 206 -9.88 19.73 -25.15
N ASP A 207 -10.79 20.67 -25.46
CA ASP A 207 -11.92 21.03 -24.60
C ASP A 207 -12.81 19.85 -24.16
N SER A 208 -13.06 18.87 -25.03
CA SER A 208 -13.85 17.68 -24.64
C SER A 208 -13.13 16.87 -23.57
N ALA A 209 -11.83 16.67 -23.70
CA ALA A 209 -11.04 15.90 -22.73
C ALA A 209 -10.82 16.70 -21.44
N ARG A 210 -10.77 18.04 -21.50
CA ARG A 210 -10.76 18.92 -20.32
C ARG A 210 -12.02 18.75 -19.47
N VAL A 211 -13.19 18.76 -20.12
CA VAL A 211 -14.48 18.56 -19.45
C VAL A 211 -14.55 17.18 -18.80
N THR A 212 -14.18 16.12 -19.52
CA THR A 212 -14.18 14.76 -18.95
C THR A 212 -13.23 14.63 -17.76
N LEU A 213 -12.03 15.21 -17.82
CA LEU A 213 -11.09 15.21 -16.70
C LEU A 213 -11.66 15.97 -15.50
N TYR A 214 -12.29 17.12 -15.74
CA TYR A 214 -12.95 17.89 -14.69
C TYR A 214 -14.08 17.11 -14.01
N GLU A 215 -14.96 16.47 -14.79
CA GLU A 215 -16.06 15.65 -14.27
C GLU A 215 -15.55 14.47 -13.44
N LEU A 216 -14.47 13.82 -13.89
CA LEU A 216 -13.82 12.73 -13.17
C LEU A 216 -13.29 13.20 -11.81
N GLU A 217 -12.54 14.30 -11.76
CA GLU A 217 -11.96 14.80 -10.52
C GLU A 217 -13.01 15.46 -9.60
N SER A 218 -14.07 16.04 -10.15
CA SER A 218 -15.24 16.51 -9.39
C SER A 218 -16.02 15.35 -8.74
N SER A 219 -16.10 14.21 -9.44
CA SER A 219 -16.66 12.98 -8.87
C SER A 219 -15.81 12.48 -7.70
N MET A 220 -14.48 12.55 -7.82
CA MET A 220 -13.57 12.20 -6.73
C MET A 220 -13.69 13.13 -5.53
N LYS A 221 -13.80 14.45 -5.76
CA LYS A 221 -14.10 15.43 -4.71
C LYS A 221 -15.36 15.05 -3.93
N SER A 222 -16.43 14.69 -4.65
CA SER A 222 -17.70 14.27 -4.05
C SER A 222 -17.55 12.99 -3.23
N LEU A 223 -16.76 12.03 -3.72
CA LEU A 223 -16.47 10.79 -3.03
C LEU A 223 -15.73 11.04 -1.71
N ILE A 224 -14.66 11.84 -1.74
CA ILE A 224 -13.87 12.22 -0.55
C ILE A 224 -14.73 12.98 0.47
N ALA A 225 -15.56 13.93 0.02
CA ALA A 225 -16.45 14.69 0.89
C ALA A 225 -17.52 13.81 1.57
N SER A 226 -17.86 12.67 0.97
CA SER A 226 -18.81 11.70 1.53
C SER A 226 -18.16 10.63 2.41
N ASP A 227 -16.82 10.51 2.40
CA ASP A 227 -16.07 9.54 3.18
C ASP A 227 -15.98 9.99 4.65
N ARG A 228 -16.68 9.28 5.53
CA ARG A 228 -16.77 9.68 6.94
C ARG A 228 -15.44 9.57 7.67
N LYS A 229 -14.61 8.58 7.32
CA LYS A 229 -13.30 8.39 7.96
C LYS A 229 -12.36 9.52 7.57
N PHE A 230 -12.36 9.89 6.29
CA PHE A 230 -11.54 10.97 5.79
C PHE A 230 -11.97 12.31 6.39
N MET A 231 -13.28 12.59 6.41
CA MET A 231 -13.80 13.84 6.97
C MET A 231 -13.48 13.97 8.47
N HIS A 232 -13.56 12.87 9.22
CA HIS A 232 -13.14 12.86 10.63
C HIS A 232 -11.65 13.15 10.80
N LEU A 233 -10.77 12.55 9.99
CA LEU A 233 -9.34 12.84 9.98
C LEU A 233 -9.07 14.31 9.65
N LEU A 234 -9.75 14.86 8.64
CA LEU A 234 -9.57 16.25 8.21
C LEU A 234 -10.01 17.24 9.30
N GLU A 235 -11.14 16.98 9.96
CA GLU A 235 -11.63 17.77 11.08
C GLU A 235 -10.65 17.74 12.26
N LYS A 236 -10.19 16.54 12.66
CA LYS A 236 -9.17 16.38 13.71
C LYS A 236 -7.90 17.17 13.38
N THR A 237 -7.42 17.05 12.14
CA THR A 237 -6.25 17.78 11.66
C THR A 237 -6.46 19.28 11.76
N LYS A 238 -7.62 19.78 11.33
CA LYS A 238 -7.95 21.21 11.40
C LYS A 238 -7.97 21.73 12.84
N THR A 239 -8.62 21.02 13.77
CA THR A 239 -8.69 21.43 15.18
C THR A 239 -7.30 21.54 15.80
N GLU A 240 -6.41 20.58 15.53
CA GLU A 240 -5.03 20.64 16.03
C GLU A 240 -4.26 21.85 15.47
N PHE A 241 -4.47 22.21 14.20
CA PHE A 241 -3.85 23.42 13.64
C PHE A 241 -4.44 24.71 14.22
N ASP A 242 -5.74 24.75 14.49
CA ASP A 242 -6.42 25.92 15.07
C ASP A 242 -6.01 26.13 16.55
N GLU A 243 -5.70 25.06 17.30
CA GLU A 243 -5.21 25.12 18.69
C GLU A 243 -3.76 25.60 18.83
N ILE A 244 -2.96 25.55 17.76
CA ILE A 244 -1.57 26.03 17.73
C ILE A 244 -1.51 27.57 17.53
N ARG A 245 -2.63 28.20 17.19
CA ARG A 245 -2.74 29.63 16.84
C ARG A 245 -3.11 30.53 18.01
#